data_AF-A0A947H996-F1
#
_entry.id   AF-A0A947H996-F1
#
_cell.length_a   1.000
_cell.length_b   1.000
_cell.length_c   1.000
_cell.angle_alpha   90.00
_cell.angle_beta   90.00
_cell.angle_gamma   90.00
#
_symmetry.space_group_name_H-M   'P 1'
#
loop_
_entity.id
_entity.type
_entity.pdbx_description
1 polymer ?
#
loop_
_entity_poly.entity_id
_entity_poly.type
_entity_poly.pdbx_seq_one_letter_code
_entity_poly.pdbx_strand_id
1 'polypeptide(L)'
;MVIENFTPLPALIGGGLIGSAAALLMLFNGKIAGISGITKGILGECPTPQERFWRIAFTLGLVLGGAAMVYALPAATALSLKLNPAQMALGGLLVGVGTAMGNGCTSGHGICGLARRSQRSLGSVITFMGVGFVVMFVMSHLIGVARF
;
A
#
# COMPACT_ATOMS: atom_id res chain seq x y z
N MET A 1 -9.60 -26.31 0.17
CA MET A 1 -10.31 -25.23 0.86
C MET A 1 -9.57 -24.97 2.16
N VAL A 2 -8.62 -24.04 2.16
CA VAL A 2 -7.98 -23.59 3.40
C VAL A 2 -9.00 -22.69 4.09
N ILE A 3 -9.47 -23.10 5.27
CA ILE A 3 -10.29 -22.23 6.10
C ILE A 3 -9.34 -21.15 6.64
N GLU A 4 -9.39 -19.94 6.07
CA GLU A 4 -8.75 -18.80 6.72
C GLU A 4 -9.51 -18.52 8.01
N ASN A 5 -8.85 -18.83 9.13
CA ASN A 5 -9.41 -18.55 10.44
C ASN A 5 -9.53 -17.04 10.64
N PHE A 6 -10.66 -16.61 11.18
CA PHE A 6 -10.83 -15.24 11.65
C PHE A 6 -9.74 -14.93 12.68
N THR A 7 -8.83 -14.01 12.35
CA THR A 7 -7.68 -13.62 13.18
C THR A 7 -7.83 -12.17 13.68
N PRO A 8 -8.81 -11.89 14.57
CA PRO A 8 -9.15 -10.53 14.97
C PRO A 8 -8.00 -9.83 15.68
N LEU A 9 -7.26 -10.56 16.52
CA LEU A 9 -6.18 -9.98 17.31
C LEU A 9 -4.97 -9.58 16.43
N PRO A 10 -4.43 -10.45 15.54
CA PRO A 10 -3.40 -10.03 14.59
C PRO A 10 -3.84 -8.87 13.69
N ALA A 11 -5.07 -8.88 13.19
CA ALA A 11 -5.60 -7.80 12.35
C ALA A 11 -5.67 -6.46 13.10
N LEU A 12 -6.11 -6.48 14.36
CA LEU A 12 -6.19 -5.29 15.20
C LEU A 12 -4.81 -4.75 15.56
N ILE A 13 -3.85 -5.62 15.88
CA ILE A 13 -2.45 -5.24 16.13
C ILE A 13 -1.84 -4.62 14.88
N GLY A 14 -1.98 -5.28 13.72
CA GLY A 14 -1.46 -4.77 12.44
C GLY A 14 -2.07 -3.43 12.05
N GLY A 15 -3.39 -3.28 12.16
CA GLY A 15 -4.09 -2.02 11.93
C GLY A 15 -3.65 -0.92 12.90
N GLY A 16 -3.48 -1.25 14.18
CA GLY A 16 -2.97 -0.34 15.20
C GLY A 16 -1.55 0.15 14.91
N LEU A 17 -0.66 -0.74 14.46
CA LEU A 17 0.72 -0.40 14.07
C LEU A 17 0.77 0.50 12.83
N ILE A 18 -0.05 0.21 11.81
CA ILE A 18 -0.12 1.05 10.60
C ILE A 18 -0.71 2.43 10.95
N GLY A 19 -1.76 2.47 11.75
CA GLY A 19 -2.41 3.70 12.21
C GLY A 19 -1.49 4.56 13.05
N SER A 20 -0.76 3.96 13.99
CA SER A 20 0.22 4.68 14.81
C SER A 20 1.38 5.21 13.97
N ALA A 21 1.90 4.44 13.01
CA ALA A 21 2.94 4.92 12.09
C ALA A 21 2.46 6.14 11.26
N ALA A 22 1.22 6.09 10.75
CA ALA A 22 0.62 7.22 10.03
C ALA A 22 0.42 8.45 10.93
N ALA A 23 -0.02 8.24 12.19
CA ALA A 23 -0.20 9.31 13.17
C ALA A 23 1.14 9.94 13.58
N LEU A 24 2.19 9.15 13.79
CA LEU A 24 3.53 9.63 14.11
C LEU A 24 4.08 10.50 12.98
N LEU A 25 3.95 10.07 11.72
CA LEU A 25 4.37 10.88 10.57
C LEU A 25 3.60 12.21 10.51
N MET A 26 2.30 12.17 10.80
CA MET A 26 1.46 13.37 10.83
C MET A 26 1.80 14.29 12.01
N LEU A 27 2.14 13.75 13.17
CA LEU A 27 2.48 14.51 14.39
C LEU A 27 3.86 15.18 14.29
N PHE A 28 4.89 14.44 13.83
CA PHE A 28 6.26 14.95 13.80
C PHE A 28 6.60 15.72 12.53
N ASN A 29 6.07 15.32 11.37
CA ASN A 29 6.40 15.97 10.10
C ASN A 29 5.25 16.84 9.57
N GLY A 30 4.05 16.76 10.14
CA GLY A 30 2.88 17.45 9.61
C GLY A 30 2.43 16.92 8.24
N LYS A 31 2.91 15.73 7.83
CA LYS A 31 2.68 15.18 6.49
C LYS A 31 1.76 13.96 6.55
N ILE A 32 1.03 13.74 5.46
CA ILE A 32 0.13 12.61 5.30
C ILE A 32 0.91 11.41 4.77
N ALA A 33 0.69 10.22 5.34
CA ALA A 33 1.28 8.96 4.87
C ALA A 33 0.65 8.49 3.54
N GLY A 34 1.02 9.16 2.44
CA GLY A 34 0.64 8.78 1.07
C GLY A 34 1.86 8.32 0.28
N ILE A 35 2.07 7.00 0.20
CA ILE A 35 3.30 6.41 -0.36
C ILE A 35 3.58 6.92 -1.78
N SER A 36 2.59 6.88 -2.70
CA SER A 36 2.76 7.39 -4.07
C SER A 36 3.20 8.86 -4.12
N GLY A 37 2.66 9.71 -3.24
CA GLY A 37 3.06 11.12 -3.14
C GLY A 37 4.44 11.31 -2.54
N ILE A 38 4.81 10.49 -1.55
CA ILE A 38 6.15 10.47 -0.94
C ILE A 38 7.19 10.11 -2.00
N THR A 39 7.01 8.96 -2.67
CA THR A 39 7.92 8.45 -3.70
C THR A 39 8.02 9.39 -4.90
N LYS A 40 6.90 9.95 -5.39
CA LYS A 40 6.91 10.95 -6.47
C LYS A 40 7.71 12.19 -6.10
N GLY A 41 7.60 12.67 -4.87
CA GLY A 41 8.39 13.83 -4.45
C GLY A 41 9.89 13.56 -4.37
N ILE A 42 10.33 12.31 -4.19
CA ILE A 42 11.78 11.97 -4.23
C ILE A 42 12.31 12.09 -5.67
N LEU A 43 11.51 11.63 -6.63
CA LEU A 43 11.82 11.60 -8.06
C LEU A 43 11.63 12.95 -8.75
N GLY A 44 10.72 13.78 -8.25
CA GLY A 44 10.49 15.14 -8.73
C GLY A 44 11.33 16.20 -8.00
N GLU A 45 10.98 17.47 -8.21
CA GLU A 45 11.63 18.59 -7.55
C GLU A 45 11.22 18.66 -6.07
N CYS A 46 12.20 18.44 -5.19
CA CYS A 46 12.06 18.71 -3.76
C CYS A 46 12.41 20.19 -3.50
N PRO A 47 11.55 20.97 -2.82
CA PRO A 47 11.84 22.36 -2.48
C PRO A 47 13.06 22.52 -1.57
N THR A 48 13.32 21.55 -0.68
CA THR A 48 14.45 21.60 0.27
C THR A 48 15.15 20.24 0.44
N PRO A 49 16.45 20.23 0.81
CA PRO A 49 17.18 19.01 1.14
C PRO A 49 16.56 18.24 2.31
N GLN A 50 16.04 18.96 3.31
CA GLN A 50 15.37 18.36 4.46
C GLN A 50 14.07 17.65 4.07
N GLU A 51 13.30 18.22 3.13
CA GLU A 51 12.12 17.53 2.59
C GLU A 51 12.49 16.26 1.83
N ARG A 52 13.60 16.26 1.10
CA ARG A 52 14.09 15.07 0.41
C ARG A 52 14.52 13.98 1.40
N PHE A 53 15.23 14.36 2.46
CA PHE A 53 15.76 13.45 3.47
C PHE A 53 14.65 12.64 4.14
N TRP A 54 13.59 13.26 4.67
CA TRP A 54 12.55 12.51 5.38
C TRP A 54 11.78 11.56 4.44
N ARG A 55 11.55 11.96 3.18
CA ARG A 55 10.87 11.11 2.19
C ARG A 55 11.69 9.86 1.87
N ILE A 56 13.01 10.04 1.68
CA ILE A 56 13.94 8.93 1.48
C ILE A 56 13.98 8.04 2.73
N ALA A 57 14.14 8.63 3.92
CA ALA A 57 14.18 7.89 5.19
C ALA A 57 12.89 7.07 5.40
N PHE A 58 11.72 7.65 5.11
CA PHE A 58 10.44 6.95 5.18
C PHE A 58 10.37 5.78 4.18
N THR A 59 10.77 6.02 2.93
CA THR A 59 10.69 5.01 1.87
C THR A 59 11.67 3.87 2.12
N LEU A 60 12.90 4.19 2.53
CA LEU A 60 13.89 3.19 2.94
C LEU A 60 13.42 2.42 4.18
N GLY A 61 12.86 3.09 5.18
CA GLY A 61 12.30 2.43 6.37
C GLY A 61 11.19 1.44 6.01
N LEU A 62 10.31 1.79 5.07
CA LEU A 62 9.27 0.89 4.56
C LEU A 62 9.84 -0.36 3.90
N VAL A 63 10.85 -0.20 3.02
CA VAL A 63 11.50 -1.32 2.33
C VAL A 63 12.30 -2.20 3.30
N LEU A 64 13.11 -1.57 4.15
CA LEU A 64 13.93 -2.26 5.14
C LEU A 64 13.09 -2.97 6.19
N GLY A 65 11.97 -2.39 6.63
CA GLY A 65 11.05 -3.04 7.56
C GLY A 65 10.44 -4.32 6.98
N GLY A 66 10.02 -4.29 5.72
CA GLY A 66 9.55 -5.48 5.02
C GLY A 66 10.65 -6.53 4.86
N ALA A 67 11.84 -6.12 4.42
CA ALA A 67 12.99 -7.03 4.27
C ALA A 67 13.43 -7.66 5.59
N ALA A 68 13.44 -6.88 6.67
CA ALA A 68 13.75 -7.36 8.01
C ALA A 68 12.73 -8.40 8.49
N MET A 69 11.44 -8.21 8.20
CA MET A 69 10.41 -9.19 8.54
C MET A 69 10.63 -10.52 7.79
N VAL A 70 10.95 -10.46 6.49
CA VAL A 70 11.24 -11.65 5.69
C VAL A 70 12.45 -12.42 6.23
N TYR A 71 13.49 -11.70 6.67
CA TYR A 71 14.69 -12.32 7.24
C TYR A 71 14.47 -12.87 8.65
N ALA A 72 13.70 -12.16 9.49
CA ALA A 72 13.46 -12.54 10.88
C ALA A 72 12.43 -13.67 11.03
N LEU A 73 11.40 -13.71 10.17
CA LEU A 73 10.35 -14.73 10.19
C LEU A 73 10.10 -15.35 8.80
N PRO A 74 11.09 -16.05 8.22
CA PRO A 74 10.99 -16.59 6.86
C PRO A 74 9.83 -17.57 6.69
N ALA A 75 9.51 -18.35 7.73
CA ALA A 75 8.38 -19.28 7.72
C ALA A 75 7.02 -18.58 7.69
N ALA A 76 6.90 -17.37 8.25
CA ALA A 76 5.66 -16.59 8.24
C ALA A 76 5.46 -15.84 6.92
N THR A 77 6.52 -15.63 6.14
CA THR A 77 6.50 -14.92 4.85
C THR A 77 6.70 -15.84 3.65
N ALA A 78 6.71 -17.16 3.85
CA ALA A 78 6.90 -18.17 2.80
C ALA A 78 5.65 -18.32 1.92
N LEU A 79 5.20 -17.24 1.29
CA LEU A 79 4.14 -17.30 0.30
C LEU A 79 4.77 -17.65 -1.06
N SER A 80 4.61 -18.90 -1.50
CA SER A 80 5.06 -19.35 -2.83
C SER A 80 4.12 -18.82 -3.92
N LEU A 81 4.18 -17.51 -4.17
CA LEU A 81 3.51 -16.89 -5.29
C LEU A 81 4.31 -17.18 -6.57
N LYS A 82 3.76 -18.01 -7.46
CA LYS A 82 4.27 -18.12 -8.84
C LYS A 82 3.88 -16.86 -9.61
N LEU A 83 4.62 -15.77 -9.40
CA LEU A 83 4.42 -14.51 -10.10
C LEU A 83 5.20 -14.51 -11.41
N ASN A 84 4.52 -14.24 -12.52
CA ASN A 84 5.20 -13.91 -13.77
C ASN A 84 5.79 -12.49 -13.66
N PRO A 85 7.11 -12.30 -13.82
CA PRO A 85 7.75 -10.98 -13.73
C PRO A 85 7.11 -9.94 -14.65
N ALA A 86 6.64 -10.35 -15.84
CA ALA A 86 5.95 -9.46 -16.77
C ALA A 86 4.60 -8.97 -16.22
N GLN A 87 3.85 -9.84 -15.54
CA GLN A 87 2.58 -9.47 -14.89
C GLN A 87 2.83 -8.53 -13.69
N MET A 88 3.89 -8.76 -12.91
CA MET A 88 4.28 -7.83 -11.84
C MET A 88 4.67 -6.45 -12.38
N ALA A 89 5.49 -6.41 -13.43
CA ALA A 89 5.93 -5.15 -14.05
C ALA A 89 4.72 -4.38 -14.62
N LEU A 90 3.83 -5.07 -15.34
CA LEU A 90 2.61 -4.46 -15.88
C LEU A 90 1.67 -3.97 -14.77
N GLY A 91 1.44 -4.79 -13.73
CA GLY A 91 0.63 -4.42 -12.59
C GLY A 91 1.19 -3.19 -11.86
N GLY A 92 2.51 -3.15 -11.63
CA GLY A 92 3.20 -2.01 -11.03
C GLY A 92 3.06 -0.74 -11.87
N LEU A 93 3.20 -0.83 -13.20
CA LEU A 93 3.01 0.30 -14.11
C LEU A 93 1.57 0.83 -14.05
N LEU A 94 0.58 -0.06 -14.12
CA LEU A 94 -0.84 0.31 -14.05
C LEU A 94 -1.19 0.97 -12.72
N VAL A 95 -0.67 0.46 -11.59
CA VAL A 95 -0.83 1.09 -10.28
C VAL A 95 -0.12 2.45 -10.23
N GLY A 96 1.07 2.57 -10.80
CA GLY A 96 1.81 3.83 -10.90
C GLY A 96 1.01 4.92 -11.62
N VAL A 97 0.53 4.62 -12.83
CA VAL A 97 -0.31 5.50 -13.65
C VAL A 97 -1.62 5.81 -12.92
N GLY A 98 -2.31 4.79 -12.40
CA GLY A 98 -3.58 4.96 -11.70
C GLY A 98 -3.46 5.88 -10.48
N THR A 99 -2.41 5.72 -9.66
CA THR A 99 -2.18 6.60 -8.50
C THR A 99 -1.75 8.01 -8.89
N ALA A 100 -1.22 8.22 -10.10
CA ALA A 100 -0.99 9.55 -10.66
C ALA A 100 -2.28 10.22 -11.07
N MET A 101 -3.13 9.53 -11.84
CA MET A 101 -4.43 10.05 -12.27
C MET A 101 -5.37 10.30 -11.08
N GLY A 102 -5.36 9.41 -10.08
CA GLY A 102 -6.18 9.54 -8.86
C GLY A 102 -5.70 10.58 -7.86
N ASN A 103 -4.56 11.24 -8.11
CA ASN A 103 -3.88 12.16 -7.17
C ASN A 103 -3.72 11.58 -5.76
N GLY A 104 -3.42 10.28 -5.66
CA GLY A 104 -3.37 9.58 -4.40
C GLY A 104 -3.24 8.08 -4.56
N CYS A 105 -3.01 7.40 -3.44
CA CYS A 105 -2.89 5.94 -3.37
C CYS A 105 -3.75 5.39 -2.23
N THR A 106 -3.78 4.07 -2.08
CA THR A 106 -4.57 3.37 -1.05
C THR A 106 -4.18 3.79 0.37
N SER A 107 -2.91 4.04 0.67
CA SER A 107 -2.48 4.53 1.99
C SER A 107 -2.93 5.97 2.27
N GLY A 108 -2.82 6.85 1.28
CA GLY A 108 -3.23 8.25 1.40
C GLY A 108 -4.77 8.40 1.51
N HIS A 109 -5.51 7.72 0.64
CA HIS A 109 -6.97 7.79 0.61
C HIS A 109 -7.65 6.87 1.63
N GLY A 110 -7.18 5.63 1.75
CA GLY A 110 -7.75 4.64 2.66
C GLY A 110 -7.43 4.97 4.11
N ILE A 111 -6.16 4.89 4.50
CA ILE A 111 -5.76 5.02 5.91
C ILE A 111 -6.00 6.46 6.39
N CYS A 112 -5.33 7.43 5.76
CA CYS A 112 -5.35 8.80 6.26
C CYS A 112 -6.60 9.58 5.84
N GLY A 113 -7.10 9.35 4.63
CA GLY A 113 -8.21 10.11 4.05
C GLY A 113 -9.58 9.75 4.64
N LEU A 114 -9.84 8.47 4.89
CA LEU A 114 -11.06 8.04 5.59
C LEU A 114 -11.04 8.44 7.07
N ALA A 115 -9.88 8.35 7.73
CA ALA A 115 -9.73 8.81 9.12
C ALA A 115 -10.05 10.30 9.29
N ARG A 116 -9.78 11.13 8.26
CA ARG A 116 -10.15 12.55 8.22
C ARG A 116 -11.56 12.83 7.66
N ARG A 117 -12.37 11.78 7.48
CA ARG A 117 -13.77 11.87 7.03
C ARG A 117 -13.96 12.59 5.67
N SER A 118 -13.02 12.43 4.75
CA SER A 118 -13.07 13.07 3.43
C SER A 118 -13.98 12.32 2.45
N GLN A 119 -15.02 12.98 1.94
CA GLN A 119 -15.94 12.44 0.93
C GLN A 119 -15.25 12.08 -0.39
N ARG A 120 -14.29 12.92 -0.84
CA ARG A 120 -13.45 12.62 -2.00
C ARG A 120 -12.70 11.30 -1.82
N SER A 121 -12.17 11.09 -0.62
CA SER A 121 -11.41 9.88 -0.30
C SER A 121 -12.28 8.64 -0.28
N LEU A 122 -13.50 8.76 0.25
CA LEU A 122 -14.48 7.68 0.23
C LEU A 122 -14.81 7.25 -1.20
N GLY A 123 -15.05 8.21 -2.11
CA GLY A 123 -15.28 7.91 -3.53
C GLY A 123 -14.10 7.16 -4.16
N SER A 124 -12.87 7.63 -3.92
CA SER A 124 -11.66 6.94 -4.40
C SER A 124 -11.57 5.50 -3.87
N VAL A 125 -11.82 5.30 -2.57
CA VAL A 125 -11.73 3.97 -1.92
C VAL A 125 -12.74 2.99 -2.47
N ILE A 126 -14.00 3.41 -2.60
CA ILE A 126 -15.06 2.57 -3.18
C ILE A 126 -14.67 2.18 -4.60
N THR A 127 -14.12 3.12 -5.38
CA THR A 127 -13.74 2.87 -6.78
C THR A 127 -12.61 1.86 -6.89
N PHE A 128 -11.48 2.07 -6.20
CA PHE A 128 -10.36 1.14 -6.34
C PHE A 128 -10.64 -0.24 -5.74
N MET A 129 -11.42 -0.32 -4.64
CA MET A 129 -11.83 -1.61 -4.10
C MET A 129 -12.80 -2.32 -5.03
N GLY A 130 -13.81 -1.60 -5.56
CA GLY A 130 -14.75 -2.16 -6.53
C GLY A 130 -14.05 -2.71 -7.77
N VAL A 131 -13.14 -1.94 -8.37
CA VAL A 131 -12.34 -2.40 -9.50
C VAL A 131 -11.45 -3.58 -9.12
N GLY A 132 -10.82 -3.57 -7.93
CA GLY A 132 -10.02 -4.69 -7.42
C GLY A 132 -10.82 -5.99 -7.33
N PHE A 133 -12.05 -5.93 -6.79
CA PHE A 133 -12.96 -7.08 -6.75
C PHE A 133 -13.30 -7.59 -8.15
N VAL A 134 -13.65 -6.70 -9.07
CA VAL A 134 -13.98 -7.08 -10.46
C VAL A 134 -12.78 -7.72 -11.15
N VAL A 135 -11.58 -7.12 -11.05
CA VAL A 135 -10.36 -7.65 -11.65
C VAL A 135 -10.02 -9.02 -11.08
N MET A 136 -10.10 -9.20 -9.77
CA MET A 136 -9.86 -10.51 -9.14
C MET A 136 -10.91 -11.55 -9.56
N PHE A 137 -12.19 -11.18 -9.60
CA PHE A 137 -13.24 -12.07 -10.07
C PHE A 137 -12.95 -12.56 -11.49
N VAL A 138 -12.61 -11.64 -12.40
CA VAL A 138 -12.28 -11.96 -13.79
C VAL A 138 -11.02 -12.82 -13.88
N MET A 139 -9.93 -12.43 -13.22
CA MET A 139 -8.67 -13.17 -13.28
C MET A 139 -8.76 -14.58 -12.69
N SER A 140 -9.52 -14.77 -11.61
CA SER A 140 -9.68 -16.06 -10.95
C SER A 140 -10.69 -16.97 -11.66
N HIS A 141 -11.85 -16.45 -12.09
CA HIS A 141 -12.95 -17.28 -12.60
C HIS A 141 -13.04 -17.36 -14.12
N LEU A 142 -12.72 -16.28 -14.83
CA LEU A 142 -12.86 -16.21 -16.30
C LEU A 142 -11.56 -16.58 -17.01
N ILE A 143 -10.42 -16.07 -16.54
CA ILE A 143 -9.10 -16.27 -17.19
C ILE A 143 -8.35 -17.46 -16.57
N GLY A 144 -8.66 -17.84 -15.32
CA GLY A 144 -8.05 -18.98 -14.63
C GLY A 144 -6.58 -18.78 -14.24
N VAL A 145 -6.08 -17.54 -14.24
CA VAL A 145 -4.67 -17.18 -13.99
C VAL A 145 -4.37 -17.08 -12.49
N ALA A 146 -5.35 -16.67 -11.68
CA ALA A 146 -5.21 -16.51 -10.24
C ALA A 146 -5.94 -17.64 -9.50
N ARG A 147 -5.33 -18.84 -9.49
CA ARG A 147 -5.73 -19.93 -8.59
C ARG A 147 -4.81 -19.90 -7.37
N PHE A 148 -5.35 -19.38 -6.27
CA PHE A 148 -4.77 -19.54 -4.93
C PHE A 148 -5.20 -20.88 -4.33
#